data_AF-A0AA86P7I3-F1
#
_entry.id   AF-A0AA86P7I3-F1
#
_cell.length_a   1.000
_cell.length_b   1.000
_cell.length_c   1.000
_cell.angle_alpha   90.00
_cell.angle_beta   90.00
_cell.angle_gamma   90.00
#
_symmetry.space_group_name_H-M   'P 1'
#
loop_
_entity.id
_entity.type
_entity.pdbx_description
1 polymer ?
#
loop_
_entity_poly.entity_id
_entity_poly.type
_entity_poly.pdbx_seq_one_letter_code
_entity_poly.pdbx_strand_id
1 'polypeptide(L)'
;MIQMNILDALKDNYLVLNQIHQYAHMISRYQSTNSKKVKDKWSCEEDQLMESAISIFGTNCIAISEVVSSKSAAQVYQRMRYLRERRARSQCGSKIL
;
A
#
# COMPACT_ATOMS: atom_id res chain seq x y z
N MET A 1 -44.23 36.64 -24.22
CA MET A 1 -43.20 35.91 -25.00
C MET A 1 -42.12 35.44 -24.05
N ILE A 2 -42.29 34.28 -23.39
CA ILE A 2 -41.18 33.51 -22.82
C ILE A 2 -41.63 32.04 -22.84
N GLN A 3 -41.27 31.28 -23.88
CA GLN A 3 -41.18 29.83 -23.72
C GLN A 3 -39.80 29.56 -23.14
N MET A 4 -39.71 29.49 -21.80
CA MET A 4 -38.54 28.92 -21.15
C MET A 4 -38.46 27.47 -21.59
N ASN A 5 -37.46 27.18 -22.41
CA ASN A 5 -37.29 25.89 -23.05
C ASN A 5 -36.80 24.91 -21.99
N ILE A 6 -37.71 24.08 -21.46
CA ILE A 6 -37.45 23.10 -20.39
C ILE A 6 -36.24 22.21 -20.71
N LEU A 7 -35.95 21.98 -21.99
CA LEU A 7 -34.79 21.25 -22.48
C LEU A 7 -33.44 21.92 -22.16
N ASP A 8 -33.37 23.25 -22.15
CA ASP A 8 -32.11 23.96 -21.86
C ASP A 8 -31.82 23.92 -20.35
N ALA A 9 -32.84 24.05 -19.50
CA ALA A 9 -32.72 23.88 -18.05
C ALA A 9 -32.30 22.45 -17.64
N LEU A 10 -32.74 21.42 -18.39
CA LEU A 10 -32.37 20.03 -18.14
C LEU A 10 -30.94 19.69 -18.62
N LYS A 11 -30.46 20.34 -19.70
CA LYS A 11 -29.08 20.20 -20.19
C LYS A 11 -28.07 20.74 -19.19
N ASP A 12 -28.35 21.89 -18.58
CA ASP A 12 -27.48 22.48 -17.56
C ASP A 12 -27.39 21.57 -16.32
N ASN A 13 -28.51 20.96 -15.92
CA ASN A 13 -28.54 20.01 -14.81
C ASN A 13 -27.74 18.73 -15.12
N TYR A 14 -27.86 18.19 -16.33
CA TYR A 14 -27.09 17.03 -16.79
C TYR A 14 -25.59 17.32 -16.91
N LEU A 15 -25.22 18.51 -17.38
CA LEU A 15 -23.82 18.92 -17.53
C LEU A 15 -23.15 19.11 -16.17
N VAL A 16 -23.85 19.73 -15.22
CA VAL A 16 -23.38 19.90 -13.84
C VAL A 16 -23.24 18.54 -13.14
N LEU A 17 -24.20 17.62 -13.31
CA LEU A 17 -24.12 16.27 -12.76
C LEU A 17 -22.91 15.48 -13.28
N ASN A 18 -22.62 15.58 -14.59
CA ASN A 18 -21.46 14.91 -15.17
C ASN A 18 -20.13 15.51 -14.69
N GLN A 19 -20.05 16.83 -14.53
CA GLN A 19 -18.87 17.47 -13.95
C GLN A 19 -18.64 17.00 -12.51
N ILE A 20 -19.68 16.98 -11.67
CA ILE A 20 -19.59 16.47 -10.29
C ILE A 20 -19.11 15.02 -10.27
N HIS A 21 -19.64 14.16 -11.15
CA HIS A 21 -19.24 12.76 -11.24
C HIS A 21 -17.76 12.60 -11.62
N GLN A 22 -17.29 13.38 -12.61
CA GLN A 22 -15.88 13.39 -13.02
C GLN A 22 -14.95 13.91 -11.91
N TYR A 23 -15.36 14.96 -11.18
CA TYR A 23 -14.63 15.46 -10.02
C TYR A 23 -14.54 14.44 -8.89
N ALA A 24 -15.62 13.69 -8.61
CA ALA A 24 -15.61 12.62 -7.61
C ALA A 24 -14.61 11.49 -7.95
N HIS A 25 -14.54 11.10 -9.23
CA HIS A 25 -13.54 10.13 -9.71
C HIS A 25 -12.10 10.64 -9.61
N MET A 26 -11.87 11.94 -9.86
CA MET A 26 -10.55 12.55 -9.68
C MET A 26 -10.13 12.61 -8.21
N ILE A 27 -11.02 13.03 -7.30
CA ILE A 27 -10.75 13.10 -5.85
C ILE A 27 -10.40 11.71 -5.30
N SER A 28 -11.15 10.68 -5.69
CA SER A 28 -10.89 9.29 -5.26
C SER A 28 -9.52 8.79 -5.73
N ARG A 29 -9.14 9.07 -6.99
CA ARG A 29 -7.81 8.72 -7.51
C ARG A 29 -6.70 9.50 -6.80
N TYR A 30 -6.89 10.79 -6.54
CA TYR A 30 -5.91 11.62 -5.86
C TYR A 30 -5.64 11.13 -4.42
N GLN A 31 -6.69 10.82 -3.66
CA GLN A 31 -6.58 10.23 -2.32
C GLN A 31 -5.87 8.85 -2.34
N SER A 32 -6.13 8.03 -3.36
CA SER A 32 -5.44 6.74 -3.55
C SER A 32 -3.94 6.89 -3.83
N THR A 33 -3.55 7.89 -4.63
CA THR A 33 -2.14 8.11 -5.00
C THR A 33 -1.28 8.77 -3.92
N ASN A 34 -1.87 9.59 -3.04
CA ASN A 34 -1.12 10.29 -2.00
C ASN A 34 -0.79 9.43 -0.75
N SER A 35 -1.47 8.30 -0.56
CA SER A 35 -1.17 7.35 0.53
C SER A 35 -0.03 6.36 0.23
N LYS A 36 0.53 6.39 -0.99
CA LYS A 36 1.61 5.48 -1.43
C LYS A 36 3.03 5.97 -1.14
N LYS A 37 3.19 7.15 -0.53
CA LYS A 37 4.51 7.73 -0.29
C LYS A 37 5.05 7.18 1.04
N VAL A 38 6.20 6.49 1.00
CA VAL A 38 6.99 5.92 2.12
C VAL A 38 6.60 4.50 2.59
N LYS A 39 6.41 3.51 1.70
CA LYS A 39 6.30 2.07 2.08
C LYS A 39 7.33 1.14 1.45
N ASP A 40 8.26 1.65 0.64
CA ASP A 40 9.12 0.80 -0.18
C ASP A 40 10.45 0.41 0.48
N LYS A 41 10.99 1.23 1.38
CA LYS A 41 12.25 0.93 2.06
C LYS A 41 11.98 0.29 3.42
N TRP A 42 12.72 -0.78 3.71
CA TRP A 42 12.76 -1.40 5.04
C TRP A 42 13.76 -0.63 5.92
N SER A 43 13.33 -0.18 7.08
CA SER A 43 14.21 0.40 8.10
C SER A 43 14.85 -0.70 8.96
N CYS A 44 15.90 -0.34 9.71
CA CYS A 44 16.53 -1.26 10.64
C CYS A 44 15.58 -1.66 11.78
N GLU A 45 14.77 -0.73 12.26
CA GLU A 45 13.77 -0.97 13.30
C GLU A 45 12.67 -1.91 12.80
N GLU A 46 12.23 -1.75 11.55
CA GLU A 46 11.26 -2.65 10.91
C GLU A 46 11.82 -4.07 10.77
N ASP A 47 13.09 -4.22 10.40
CA ASP A 47 13.76 -5.53 10.36
C ASP A 47 13.86 -6.17 11.76
N GLN A 48 14.17 -5.40 12.80
CA GLN A 48 14.23 -5.89 14.18
C GLN A 48 12.86 -6.34 14.69
N LEU A 49 11.81 -5.54 14.43
CA LEU A 49 10.43 -5.90 14.74
C LEU A 49 10.01 -7.16 13.98
N MET A 50 10.41 -7.27 12.72
CA MET A 50 10.14 -8.43 11.91
C MET A 50 10.87 -9.68 12.43
N GLU A 51 12.14 -9.59 12.80
CA GLU A 51 12.90 -10.73 13.34
C GLU A 51 12.31 -11.22 14.67
N SER A 52 11.91 -10.30 15.56
CA SER A 52 11.23 -10.68 16.80
C SER A 52 9.86 -11.31 16.53
N ALA A 53 9.07 -10.77 15.60
CA ALA A 53 7.79 -11.35 15.20
C ALA A 53 7.94 -12.72 14.53
N ILE A 54 8.98 -12.96 13.73
CA ILE A 54 9.28 -14.28 13.14
C ILE A 54 9.58 -15.31 14.24
N SER A 55 10.27 -14.90 15.31
CA SER A 55 10.53 -15.78 16.46
C SER A 55 9.25 -16.25 17.15
N ILE A 56 8.23 -15.40 17.19
CA ILE A 56 6.95 -15.66 17.87
C ILE A 56 5.96 -16.39 16.94
N PHE A 57 5.76 -15.88 15.73
CA PHE A 57 4.70 -16.31 14.80
C PHE A 57 5.21 -17.22 13.67
N GLY A 58 6.52 -17.49 13.61
CA GLY A 58 7.13 -18.32 12.59
C GLY A 58 6.99 -17.72 11.19
N THR A 59 6.24 -18.41 10.32
CA THR A 59 6.01 -18.02 8.93
C THR A 59 4.66 -17.35 8.68
N ASN A 60 3.90 -17.05 9.73
CA ASN A 60 2.59 -16.41 9.59
C ASN A 60 2.77 -14.92 9.23
N CYS A 61 2.84 -14.65 7.92
CA CYS A 61 3.09 -13.31 7.38
C CYS A 61 1.95 -12.31 7.66
N ILE A 62 0.72 -12.80 7.90
CA ILE A 62 -0.43 -11.95 8.23
C ILE A 62 -0.24 -11.40 9.64
N ALA A 63 -0.02 -12.27 10.62
CA ALA A 63 0.26 -11.86 12.00
C ALA A 63 1.50 -10.95 12.09
N ILE A 64 2.56 -11.27 11.35
CA ILE A 64 3.77 -10.43 11.31
C ILE A 64 3.48 -9.05 10.70
N SER A 65 2.61 -8.96 9.68
CA SER A 65 2.23 -7.66 9.09
C SER A 65 1.38 -6.79 10.01
N GLU A 66 0.63 -7.39 10.93
CA GLU A 66 -0.09 -6.65 11.97
C GLU A 66 0.88 -6.02 12.98
N VAL A 67 1.98 -6.71 13.28
CA VAL A 67 3.08 -6.18 14.11
C VAL A 67 3.86 -5.10 13.36
N VAL A 68 4.24 -5.38 12.11
CA VAL A 68 4.93 -4.43 11.21
C VAL A 68 3.87 -3.65 10.43
N SER A 69 3.06 -2.86 11.14
CA SER A 69 1.86 -2.16 10.64
C SER A 69 2.06 -1.29 9.39
N SER A 70 3.32 -0.94 9.09
CA SER A 70 3.72 -0.19 7.89
C SER A 70 3.82 -1.04 6.62
N LYS A 71 3.87 -2.38 6.73
CA LYS A 71 4.14 -3.32 5.63
C LYS A 71 3.02 -4.34 5.47
N SER A 72 2.65 -4.64 4.23
CA SER A 72 1.66 -5.68 3.94
C SER A 72 2.25 -7.08 4.10
N ALA A 73 1.40 -8.09 4.29
CA ALA A 73 1.82 -9.49 4.38
C ALA A 73 2.66 -9.95 3.17
N ALA A 74 2.37 -9.43 1.96
CA ALA A 74 3.16 -9.71 0.76
C ALA A 74 4.59 -9.12 0.84
N GLN A 75 4.72 -7.88 1.34
CA GLN A 75 6.02 -7.25 1.56
C GLN A 75 6.82 -7.99 2.64
N VAL A 76 6.15 -8.41 3.72
CA VAL A 76 6.74 -9.24 4.78
C VAL A 76 7.28 -10.54 4.20
N TYR A 77 6.48 -11.28 3.42
CA TYR A 77 6.94 -12.53 2.79
C TYR A 77 8.19 -12.34 1.93
N GLN A 78 8.20 -11.30 1.07
CA GLN A 78 9.35 -10.98 0.23
C GLN A 78 10.60 -10.67 1.07
N ARG A 79 10.43 -9.90 2.15
CA ARG A 79 11.54 -9.55 3.06
C ARG A 79 12.07 -10.77 3.81
N MET A 80 11.18 -11.67 4.28
CA MET A 80 11.58 -12.90 4.97
C MET A 80 12.47 -13.76 4.08
N ARG A 81 12.06 -13.93 2.81
CA ARG A 81 12.84 -14.65 1.82
C ARG A 81 14.22 -14.03 1.62
N TYR A 82 14.28 -12.71 1.43
CA TYR A 82 15.54 -11.98 1.28
C TYR A 82 16.47 -12.16 2.49
N LEU A 83 15.95 -12.03 3.72
CA LEU A 83 16.74 -12.17 4.94
C LEU A 83 17.27 -13.60 5.13
N ARG A 84 16.48 -14.63 4.80
CA ARG A 84 16.91 -16.03 4.80
C ARG A 84 18.03 -16.28 3.81
N GLU A 85 17.88 -15.82 2.57
CA GLU A 85 18.91 -15.95 1.53
C GLU A 85 20.19 -15.19 1.90
N ARG A 86 20.07 -14.00 2.53
CA ARG A 86 21.22 -13.24 3.04
C ARG A 86 21.95 -14.00 4.14
N ARG A 87 21.23 -14.57 5.11
CA ARG A 87 21.81 -15.36 6.21
C ARG A 87 22.53 -16.61 5.68
N ALA A 88 21.95 -17.32 4.72
CA ALA A 88 22.57 -18.47 4.08
C ALA A 88 23.91 -18.12 3.40
N ARG A 89 23.99 -16.95 2.75
CA ARG A 89 25.24 -16.45 2.16
C ARG A 89 26.29 -16.07 3.22
N SER A 90 25.87 -15.43 4.32
CA SER A 90 26.78 -15.07 5.41
C SER A 90 27.31 -16.29 6.18
N GLN A 91 26.53 -17.37 6.26
CA GLN A 91 26.90 -18.59 6.99
C GLN A 91 27.90 -19.47 6.23
N CYS A 92 28.04 -19.30 4.91
CA CYS A 92 29.06 -19.97 4.09
C CYS A 92 30.48 -19.37 4.26
N GLY A 93 30.64 -18.33 5.10
CA GLY A 93 31.92 -17.65 5.34
C GLY A 93 32.68 -18.07 6.60
N SER A 94 32.10 -18.86 7.50
CA SER A 94 32.81 -19.38 8.69
C SER A 94 33.55 -20.68 8.34
N LYS A 95 34.53 -20.58 7.44
CA LYS A 95 35.59 -21.60 7.37
C LYS A 95 36.49 -21.42 8.59
N ILE A 96 36.54 -22.48 9.38
CA ILE A 96 37.50 -22.77 10.43
C ILE A 96 38.88 -22.22 10.07
N LEU A 97 39.41 -21.34 10.93
CA LEU A 97 40.82 -21.24 11.27
C LEU A 97 40.90 -20.95 12.77
#